data_AF-A0A023FVP5-F1
#
_entry.id   AF-A0A023FVP5-F1
#
_cell.length_a   1.000
_cell.length_b   1.000
_cell.length_c   1.000
_cell.angle_alpha   90.00
_cell.angle_beta   90.00
_cell.angle_gamma   90.00
#
_symmetry.space_group_name_H-M   'P 1'
#
loop_
_entity.id
_entity.type
_entity.pdbx_description
1 polymer ?
#
loop_
_entity_poly.entity_id
_entity_poly.type
_entity_poly.pdbx_seq_one_letter_code
_entity_poly.pdbx_strand_id
1 'polypeptide(L)'
;LVEKVYEAGPASCVFRNTRIGNGSAIYKSQPCEKWECKLENSEIILTGCPPPPGTPDHPTASTQKFWPRCCPSFSKKRHAK
;
A
#
# COMPACT_ATOMS: atom_id res chain seq x y z
N LEU A 1 9.72 0.11 -4.18
CA LEU A 1 9.91 -0.31 -5.59
C LEU A 1 8.92 0.51 -6.40
N VAL A 2 9.35 1.12 -7.52
CA VAL A 2 8.44 1.86 -8.41
C VAL A 2 8.31 1.05 -9.68
N GLU A 3 7.10 0.67 -10.06
CA GLU A 3 6.83 -0.02 -11.33
C GLU A 3 6.05 0.92 -12.26
N LYS A 4 6.40 0.88 -13.55
CA LYS A 4 5.64 1.62 -14.57
C LYS A 4 4.36 0.89 -14.86
N VAL A 5 3.24 1.60 -14.80
CA VAL A 5 1.91 1.04 -15.09
C VAL A 5 1.43 1.48 -16.44
N TYR A 6 0.67 0.60 -17.09
CA TYR A 6 -0.07 0.95 -18.28
C TYR A 6 -1.34 1.71 -17.87
N GLU A 7 -1.53 2.86 -18.49
CA GLU A 7 -2.67 3.74 -18.28
C GLU A 7 -3.94 3.04 -18.81
N ALA A 8 -4.77 2.51 -17.90
CA ALA A 8 -6.06 1.94 -18.29
C ALA A 8 -7.14 3.02 -18.12
N GLY A 9 -7.09 4.04 -18.96
CA GLY A 9 -8.06 5.14 -19.00
C GLY A 9 -7.76 6.32 -18.06
N PRO A 10 -8.54 7.41 -18.15
CA PRO A 10 -8.13 8.78 -17.81
C PRO A 10 -7.94 9.08 -16.30
N ALA A 11 -8.01 8.09 -15.42
CA ALA A 11 -7.98 8.33 -13.98
C ALA A 11 -7.49 7.13 -13.13
N SER A 12 -6.86 6.11 -13.73
CA SER A 12 -6.52 4.90 -12.96
C SER A 12 -5.29 4.17 -13.47
N CYS A 13 -4.50 3.64 -12.54
CA CYS A 13 -3.43 2.69 -12.80
C CYS A 13 -4.00 1.27 -12.84
N VAL A 14 -3.53 0.44 -13.76
CA VAL A 14 -3.76 -1.01 -13.67
C VAL A 14 -2.44 -1.71 -13.37
N PHE A 15 -2.45 -2.47 -12.28
CA PHE A 15 -1.31 -3.23 -11.83
C PHE A 15 -1.76 -4.59 -11.33
N ARG A 16 -1.12 -5.66 -11.81
CA ARG A 16 -1.46 -7.06 -11.48
C ARG A 16 -2.96 -7.34 -11.57
N ASN A 17 -3.57 -6.93 -12.68
CA ASN A 17 -5.00 -7.09 -12.96
C ASN A 17 -5.94 -6.37 -11.96
N THR A 18 -5.41 -5.40 -11.19
CA THR A 18 -6.16 -4.59 -10.23
C THR A 18 -6.17 -3.14 -10.68
N ARG A 19 -7.35 -2.53 -10.70
CA ARG A 19 -7.52 -1.11 -11.05
C ARG A 19 -7.46 -0.25 -9.78
N ILE A 20 -6.61 0.76 -9.80
CA ILE A 20 -6.38 1.68 -8.67
C ILE A 20 -6.64 3.09 -9.17
N GLY A 21 -7.55 3.81 -8.51
CA GLY A 21 -7.81 5.21 -8.83
C GLY A 21 -6.58 6.09 -8.61
N ASN A 22 -6.42 7.14 -9.41
CA ASN A 22 -5.35 8.12 -9.22
C ASN A 22 -5.37 8.69 -7.78
N GLY A 23 -4.21 8.72 -7.12
CA GLY A 23 -4.08 9.15 -5.72
C GLY A 23 -4.64 8.16 -4.69
N SER A 24 -5.25 7.05 -5.13
CA SER A 24 -5.74 6.00 -4.24
C SER A 24 -4.63 4.98 -3.94
N ALA A 25 -4.76 4.32 -2.78
CA ALA A 25 -3.88 3.24 -2.38
C ALA A 25 -4.66 1.97 -2.02
N ILE A 26 -4.12 0.82 -2.39
CA ILE A 26 -4.61 -0.50 -1.98
C ILE A 26 -3.64 -1.08 -0.97
N TYR A 27 -4.17 -1.64 0.10
CA TYR A 27 -3.40 -2.30 1.16
C TYR A 27 -3.60 -3.80 1.03
N LYS A 28 -2.52 -4.54 0.85
CA LYS A 28 -2.50 -5.99 0.68
C LYS A 28 -2.02 -6.66 1.97
N SER A 29 -2.61 -7.80 2.28
CA SER A 29 -2.19 -8.67 3.39
C SER A 29 -1.17 -9.71 2.93
N GLN A 30 -1.32 -10.23 1.71
CA GLN A 30 -0.40 -11.17 1.07
C GLN A 30 -0.23 -10.85 -0.43
N PRO A 31 1.02 -10.62 -0.88
CA PRO A 31 2.15 -10.16 -0.06
C PRO A 31 1.77 -8.90 0.78
N CYS A 32 2.45 -8.68 1.91
CA CYS A 32 2.15 -7.56 2.80
C CYS A 32 2.75 -6.26 2.23
N GLU A 33 1.97 -5.53 1.45
CA GLU A 33 2.42 -4.33 0.73
C GLU A 33 1.29 -3.32 0.52
N LYS A 34 1.65 -2.05 0.32
CA LYS A 34 0.78 -0.97 -0.12
C LYS A 34 1.08 -0.65 -1.58
N TRP A 35 0.05 -0.53 -2.40
CA TRP A 35 0.11 -0.11 -3.79
C TRP A 35 -0.52 1.26 -3.94
N GLU A 36 0.22 2.25 -4.43
CA GLU A 36 -0.29 3.62 -4.60
C GLU A 36 -0.16 4.05 -6.06
N CYS A 37 -1.27 4.51 -6.64
CA CYS A 37 -1.29 4.97 -8.03
C CYS A 37 -0.91 6.45 -8.11
N LYS A 38 0.13 6.76 -8.88
CA LYS A 38 0.58 8.11 -9.23
C LYS A 38 0.45 8.30 -10.73
N LEU A 39 -0.75 8.70 -11.17
CA LEU A 39 -1.02 8.90 -12.58
C LEU A 39 -0.20 10.05 -13.19
N GLU A 40 0.12 11.07 -12.38
CA GLU A 40 0.97 12.21 -12.80
C GLU A 40 2.32 11.77 -13.35
N ASN A 41 2.84 10.64 -12.85
CA ASN A 41 4.10 10.06 -13.30
C ASN A 41 3.90 8.76 -14.10
N SER A 42 2.66 8.32 -14.32
CA SER A 42 2.32 6.99 -14.85
C SER A 42 3.00 5.84 -14.07
N GLU A 43 3.04 5.96 -12.74
CA GLU A 43 3.77 5.06 -11.85
C GLU A 43 2.86 4.43 -10.81
N ILE A 44 3.20 3.21 -10.40
CA ILE A 44 2.70 2.62 -9.16
C ILE A 44 3.82 2.48 -8.15
N ILE A 45 3.56 2.99 -6.95
CA ILE A 45 4.49 2.91 -5.84
C ILE A 45 4.12 1.68 -5.00
N LEU A 46 5.00 0.70 -5.00
CA LEU A 46 4.92 -0.48 -4.16
C LEU A 46 5.75 -0.28 -2.89
N THR A 47 5.05 -0.24 -1.76
CA THR A 47 5.65 -0.13 -0.42
C THR A 47 5.47 -1.43 0.33
N GLY A 48 6.54 -2.22 0.44
CA GLY A 48 6.56 -3.44 1.24
C GLY A 48 6.80 -3.17 2.73
N CYS A 49 7.15 -4.22 3.46
CA CYS A 49 7.63 -4.11 4.83
C CYS A 49 9.17 -3.91 4.88
N PRO A 50 9.70 -3.28 5.95
CA PRO A 50 8.98 -2.60 7.03
C PRO A 50 8.33 -1.30 6.54
N PRO A 51 7.20 -0.87 7.15
CA PRO A 51 6.57 0.37 6.77
C PRO A 51 7.45 1.56 7.17
N PRO A 52 7.42 2.66 6.41
CA PRO A 52 8.14 3.89 6.76
C PRO A 52 7.77 4.39 8.18
N PRO A 53 8.70 5.03 8.90
CA PRO A 53 8.41 5.60 10.21
C PRO A 53 7.26 6.62 10.12
N GLY A 54 6.36 6.60 11.11
CA GLY A 54 5.19 7.47 11.11
C GLY A 54 4.04 7.04 10.19
N THR A 55 4.12 5.87 9.55
CA THR A 55 2.99 5.31 8.79
C THR A 55 1.78 5.15 9.72
N PRO A 56 0.66 5.86 9.48
CA PRO A 56 -0.52 5.77 10.33
C PRO A 56 -1.17 4.39 10.19
N ASP A 57 -1.70 3.89 11.31
CA ASP A 57 -2.62 2.77 11.28
C ASP A 57 -3.88 3.18 10.51
N HIS A 58 -4.24 2.43 9.47
CA HIS A 58 -5.48 2.71 8.75
C HIS A 58 -6.68 2.38 9.66
N PRO A 59 -7.66 3.30 9.83
CA PRO A 59 -8.71 3.20 10.85
C PRO A 59 -9.85 2.22 10.51
N THR A 60 -9.88 1.66 9.30
CA THR A 60 -10.92 0.69 8.93
C THR A 60 -10.64 -0.65 9.60
N ALA A 61 -11.34 -0.87 10.71
CA ALA A 61 -11.43 -2.07 11.53
C ALA A 61 -11.86 -3.32 10.74
N SER A 62 -11.01 -3.80 9.84
CA SER A 62 -11.16 -5.14 9.28
C SER A 62 -10.30 -6.10 10.10
N THR A 63 -10.88 -7.22 10.50
CA THR A 63 -10.23 -8.36 11.17
C THR A 63 -9.02 -8.90 10.39
N GLN A 64 -8.88 -8.51 9.12
CA GLN A 64 -7.72 -8.81 8.29
C GLN A 64 -6.56 -7.82 8.54
N LYS A 65 -5.40 -8.38 8.89
CA LYS A 65 -4.13 -7.63 8.98
C LYS A 65 -3.68 -7.25 7.55
N PHE A 66 -4.01 -6.05 7.10
CA PHE A 66 -3.45 -5.46 5.87
C PHE A 66 -2.18 -4.67 6.19
N TRP A 67 -1.38 -4.30 5.17
CA TRP A 67 -0.26 -3.39 5.38
C TRP A 67 -0.77 -2.07 6.02
N PRO A 68 -0.12 -1.50 7.05
CA PRO A 68 1.17 -1.90 7.63
C PRO A 68 1.07 -2.99 8.73
N ARG A 69 -0.14 -3.35 9.18
CA ARG A 69 -0.40 -4.30 10.28
C ARG A 69 0.07 -5.73 10.03
N CYS A 70 0.13 -6.18 8.78
CA CYS A 70 0.71 -7.49 8.46
C CYS A 70 2.25 -7.51 8.49
N CYS A 71 2.92 -6.36 8.67
CA CYS A 71 4.38 -6.33 8.68
C CYS A 71 4.94 -6.93 9.98
N PRO A 72 5.99 -7.79 9.90
CA PRO A 72 6.53 -8.50 11.06
C PRO A 72 7.09 -7.56 12.14
N SER A 73 7.58 -6.37 11.76
CA SER A 73 8.09 -5.36 12.68
C SER A 73 7.01 -4.48 13.33
N PHE A 74 5.80 -4.45 12.79
CA PHE A 74 4.69 -3.67 13.36
C PHE A 74 4.15 -4.28 14.68
N SER A 75 4.53 -5.53 14.96
CA SER A 75 4.18 -6.25 16.18
C SER A 75 5.21 -6.09 17.32
N LYS A 76 6.34 -5.39 17.10
CA LYS A 76 7.37 -5.22 18.14
C LYS A 76 7.18 -3.90 18.91
N LYS A 77 6.44 -4.04 20.01
CA LYS A 77 6.52 -3.28 21.29
C LYS A 77 6.03 -1.82 21.33
N ARG A 78 4.71 -1.66 21.51
CA ARG A 78 4.19 -0.66 22.47
C ARG A 78 4.39 -1.18 23.90
N HIS A 79 5.63 -1.23 24.35
CA HIS A 79 5.96 -1.13 25.77
C HIS A 79 7.01 -0.04 25.86
N ALA A 80 6.55 1.21 25.77
CA ALA A 80 7.28 2.33 26.34
C ALA A 80 7.24 2.13 27.86
N LYS A 81 8.43 2.05 28.44
CA LYS A 81 8.70 1.97 29.87
C LYS A 81 8.30 3.27 30.55
#